data_AF-A0A166WDY7-F1
#
_entry.id   AF-A0A166WDY7-F1
#
_cell.length_a   1.000
_cell.length_b   1.000
_cell.length_c   1.000
_cell.angle_alpha   90.00
_cell.angle_beta   90.00
_cell.angle_gamma   90.00
#
_symmetry.space_group_name_H-M   'P 1'
#
loop_
_entity.id
_entity.type
_entity.pdbx_description
1 polymer ?
#
loop_
_entity_poly.entity_id
_entity_poly.type
_entity_poly.pdbx_seq_one_letter_code
_entity_poly.pdbx_strand_id
1 'polypeptide(L)'
;MASCDNCLEGYVLPGEPTGSIVSEFNQAYLAKGPEGYTKRAVVYLTDIFGLPPKNSKIMADELAKKLSCDVWVPDLFDGKPIATVEELVPLSPDRAGVAMTLSQKLQIMFKMITRIFAFYANRPAVSEIRATAFIKKLREEKQYETVGAVGYCWGGMVGVRIGCDPLLANSLVICHPGLITINQIKAIKVPAAWVCAEDDMSFGPALRQEAEAVFRGREGKEDYVENEFKDYKGTAHGFACRPNLGIPEVKEGYEKAFEQTISWFNKTLPA
;
A
#
# COMPACT_ATOMS: atom_id res chain seq x y z
N MET A 1 24.44 -25.57 -2.02
CA MET A 1 23.55 -24.98 -3.04
C MET A 1 23.47 -23.50 -2.75
N ALA A 2 24.21 -22.69 -3.51
CA ALA A 2 24.19 -21.24 -3.41
C ALA A 2 22.91 -20.72 -4.05
N SER A 3 21.96 -20.28 -3.23
CA SER A 3 20.70 -19.68 -3.66
C SER A 3 20.06 -19.02 -2.44
N CYS A 4 20.39 -17.76 -2.19
CA CYS A 4 19.58 -16.91 -1.32
C CYS A 4 19.77 -15.43 -1.67
N ASP A 5 21.01 -14.99 -1.83
CA ASP A 5 21.31 -13.56 -1.93
C ASP A 5 20.80 -12.94 -3.24
N ASN A 6 21.02 -13.60 -4.38
CA ASN A 6 20.56 -13.09 -5.69
C ASN A 6 19.04 -13.25 -5.94
N CYS A 7 18.31 -14.00 -5.10
CA CYS A 7 16.87 -14.20 -5.29
C CYS A 7 16.05 -12.96 -4.90
N LEU A 8 16.58 -12.12 -4.00
CA LEU A 8 15.87 -10.94 -3.50
C LEU A 8 16.32 -9.64 -4.18
N GLU A 9 17.47 -9.62 -4.86
CA GLU A 9 18.02 -8.42 -5.49
C GLU A 9 17.03 -7.76 -6.45
N GLY A 10 16.28 -8.55 -7.23
CA GLY A 10 15.26 -8.03 -8.16
C GLY A 10 14.10 -7.33 -7.48
N TYR A 11 13.82 -7.61 -6.20
CA TYR A 11 12.70 -7.07 -5.42
C TYR A 11 13.03 -5.80 -4.67
N VAL A 12 14.32 -5.49 -4.53
CA VAL A 12 14.80 -4.33 -3.81
C VAL A 12 14.89 -3.16 -4.79
N LEU A 13 14.18 -2.08 -4.49
CA LEU A 13 14.21 -0.90 -5.34
C LEU A 13 15.61 -0.26 -5.33
N PRO A 14 16.11 0.23 -6.48
CA PRO A 14 17.40 0.91 -6.56
C PRO A 14 17.36 2.24 -5.80
N GLY A 15 18.51 2.66 -5.29
CA GLY A 15 18.66 3.88 -4.49
C GLY A 15 18.64 3.61 -2.99
N GLU A 16 18.80 4.70 -2.24
CA GLU A 16 18.83 4.71 -0.78
C GLU A 16 17.82 5.71 -0.23
N PRO A 17 17.18 5.42 0.91
CA PRO A 17 16.31 6.37 1.61
C PRO A 17 17.04 7.68 1.95
N THR A 18 16.37 8.81 1.73
CA THR A 18 16.89 10.17 1.89
C THR A 18 16.14 10.99 2.94
N GLY A 19 14.95 10.54 3.34
CA GLY A 19 14.17 11.06 4.45
C GLY A 19 14.70 10.63 5.82
N SER A 20 13.91 10.86 6.86
CA SER A 20 14.33 10.70 8.25
C SER A 20 13.28 10.01 9.10
N ILE A 21 13.71 9.23 10.09
CA ILE A 21 12.83 8.71 11.15
C ILE A 21 12.51 9.83 12.14
N VAL A 22 11.23 10.00 12.46
CA VAL A 22 10.72 11.04 13.35
C VAL A 22 10.17 10.38 14.63
N SER A 23 10.91 10.51 15.74
CA SER A 23 10.59 9.88 17.03
C SER A 23 9.24 10.30 17.59
N GLU A 24 8.89 11.57 17.45
CA GLU A 24 7.65 12.16 17.95
C GLU A 24 6.44 11.52 17.27
N PHE A 25 6.62 10.96 16.07
CA PHE A 25 5.58 10.34 15.27
C PHE A 25 5.65 8.80 15.32
N ASN A 26 5.97 8.25 16.50
CA ASN A 26 6.09 6.81 16.73
C ASN A 26 7.04 6.13 15.74
N GLN A 27 8.21 6.74 15.54
CA GLN A 27 9.23 6.28 14.60
C GLN A 27 8.78 6.21 13.13
N ALA A 28 7.75 6.97 12.75
CA ALA A 28 7.38 7.13 11.35
C ALA A 28 8.56 7.67 10.53
N TYR A 29 8.66 7.21 9.30
CA TYR A 29 9.58 7.77 8.32
C TYR A 29 8.93 8.97 7.62
N LEU A 30 9.66 10.07 7.52
CA LEU A 30 9.25 11.28 6.80
C LEU A 30 10.18 11.49 5.61
N ALA A 31 9.59 11.44 4.42
CA ALA A 31 10.15 12.00 3.20
C ALA A 31 9.61 13.42 3.04
N LYS A 32 10.48 14.43 3.17
CA LYS A 32 10.06 15.83 3.02
C LYS A 32 9.83 16.18 1.56
N GLY A 33 8.79 16.97 1.30
CA GLY A 33 8.64 17.65 0.01
C GLY A 33 9.76 18.68 -0.23
N PRO A 34 9.92 19.18 -1.47
CA PRO A 34 10.81 20.29 -1.78
C PRO A 34 10.43 21.57 -0.99
N GLU A 35 11.39 22.47 -0.77
CA GLU A 35 11.16 23.70 -0.01
C GLU A 35 10.11 24.62 -0.67
N GLY A 36 9.18 25.14 0.14
CA GLY A 36 8.19 26.13 -0.28
C GLY A 36 6.90 25.52 -0.85
N TYR A 37 5.96 25.15 0.04
CA TYR A 37 4.65 24.51 -0.19
C TYR A 37 4.71 22.97 -0.14
N THR A 38 3.83 22.27 0.59
CA THR A 38 2.36 22.33 0.47
C THR A 38 1.60 22.13 1.79
N LYS A 39 0.32 22.52 1.81
CA LYS A 39 -0.62 22.15 2.89
C LYS A 39 -1.22 20.76 2.69
N ARG A 40 -0.82 20.03 1.64
CA ARG A 40 -1.12 18.61 1.47
C ARG A 40 0.00 17.69 1.98
N ALA A 41 -0.37 16.49 2.39
CA ALA A 41 0.56 15.39 2.67
C ALA A 41 0.00 14.05 2.18
N VAL A 42 0.86 13.05 2.03
CA VAL A 42 0.45 11.67 1.73
C VAL A 42 0.93 10.73 2.84
N VAL A 43 0.09 9.78 3.22
CA VAL A 43 0.43 8.69 4.13
C VAL A 43 0.61 7.39 3.35
N TYR A 44 1.82 6.85 3.37
CA TYR A 44 2.17 5.55 2.80
C TYR A 44 1.93 4.46 3.83
N LEU A 45 0.93 3.61 3.62
CA LEU A 45 0.58 2.49 4.48
C LEU A 45 1.29 1.22 3.97
N THR A 46 2.22 0.69 4.77
CA THR A 46 3.10 -0.43 4.38
C THR A 46 2.35 -1.76 4.25
N ASP A 47 2.97 -2.71 3.55
CA ASP A 47 2.57 -4.10 3.59
C ASP A 47 2.91 -4.78 4.93
N ILE A 48 2.73 -6.10 5.02
CA ILE A 48 2.92 -6.91 6.23
C ILE A 48 4.33 -6.86 6.82
N PHE A 49 5.32 -6.40 6.04
CA PHE A 49 6.71 -6.32 6.44
C PHE A 49 7.03 -5.03 7.22
N GLY A 50 6.12 -4.05 7.22
CA GLY A 50 6.23 -2.84 8.03
C GLY A 50 7.32 -1.87 7.54
N LEU A 51 7.87 -1.11 8.50
CA LEU A 51 8.93 -0.14 8.24
C LEU A 51 10.31 -0.71 7.92
N PRO A 52 10.76 -1.90 8.37
CA PRO A 52 12.14 -2.34 8.12
C PRO A 52 12.60 -2.31 6.65
N PRO A 53 11.84 -2.81 5.64
CA PRO A 53 12.28 -2.80 4.25
C PRO A 53 12.56 -1.38 3.73
N LYS A 54 13.55 -1.24 2.85
CA LYS A 54 13.90 0.08 2.28
C LYS A 54 12.93 0.56 1.20
N ASN A 55 12.26 -0.36 0.49
CA ASN A 55 11.37 -0.02 -0.63
C ASN A 55 10.30 1.02 -0.25
N SER A 56 9.64 0.86 0.89
CA SER A 56 8.60 1.82 1.34
C SER A 56 9.15 3.23 1.51
N LYS A 57 10.39 3.36 1.98
CA LYS A 57 11.08 4.64 2.18
C LYS A 57 11.54 5.24 0.85
N ILE A 58 12.12 4.44 -0.05
CA ILE A 58 12.51 4.86 -1.39
C ILE A 58 11.28 5.37 -2.17
N MET A 59 10.17 4.62 -2.11
CA MET A 59 8.93 5.05 -2.75
C MET A 59 8.35 6.30 -2.11
N ALA A 60 8.44 6.44 -0.78
CA ALA A 60 8.00 7.66 -0.10
C ALA A 60 8.81 8.88 -0.55
N ASP A 61 10.13 8.76 -0.70
CA ASP A 61 11.00 9.82 -1.21
C ASP A 61 10.63 10.24 -2.63
N GLU A 62 10.45 9.27 -3.52
CA GLU A 62 10.05 9.56 -4.90
C GLU A 62 8.65 10.16 -4.99
N LEU A 63 7.70 9.68 -4.17
CA LEU A 63 6.38 10.31 -4.07
C LEU A 63 6.48 11.74 -3.56
N ALA A 64 7.27 12.01 -2.52
CA ALA A 64 7.42 13.34 -1.95
C ALA A 64 7.97 14.33 -2.98
N LYS A 65 8.95 13.89 -3.77
CA LYS A 65 9.51 14.66 -4.88
C LYS A 65 8.50 14.88 -6.01
N LYS A 66 7.83 13.83 -6.48
CA LYS A 66 6.93 13.89 -7.65
C LYS A 66 5.61 14.60 -7.35
N LEU A 67 5.11 14.49 -6.13
CA LEU A 67 3.92 15.17 -5.65
C LEU A 67 4.25 16.52 -5.01
N SER A 68 5.52 16.86 -4.84
CA SER A 68 5.93 18.10 -4.16
C SER A 68 5.21 18.28 -2.82
N CYS A 69 5.19 17.24 -1.99
CA CYS A 69 4.54 17.27 -0.67
C CYS A 69 5.24 16.33 0.31
N ASP A 70 4.96 16.46 1.59
CA ASP A 70 5.47 15.52 2.59
C ASP A 70 4.80 14.15 2.41
N VAL A 71 5.60 13.09 2.51
CA VAL A 71 5.13 11.71 2.56
C VAL A 71 5.56 11.07 3.87
N TRP A 72 4.58 10.56 4.59
CA TRP A 72 4.76 9.91 5.87
C TRP A 72 4.53 8.41 5.77
N VAL A 73 5.45 7.61 6.31
CA VAL A 73 5.29 6.17 6.45
C VAL A 73 5.15 5.85 7.94
N PRO A 74 3.92 5.68 8.47
CA PRO A 74 3.72 5.33 9.87
C PRO A 74 4.09 3.87 10.15
N ASP A 75 4.43 3.59 11.42
CA ASP A 75 4.56 2.22 11.89
C ASP A 75 3.18 1.60 12.19
N LEU A 76 2.70 0.76 11.27
CA LEU A 76 1.43 0.05 11.44
C LEU A 76 1.51 -1.12 12.41
N PHE A 77 2.71 -1.53 12.84
CA PHE A 77 2.98 -2.78 13.55
C PHE A 77 3.63 -2.61 14.93
N ASP A 78 3.85 -1.36 15.38
CA ASP A 78 4.44 -1.06 16.69
C ASP A 78 5.78 -1.80 16.91
N GLY A 79 6.66 -1.67 15.92
CA GLY A 79 7.98 -2.28 15.84
C GLY A 79 7.97 -3.79 15.57
N LYS A 80 6.78 -4.41 15.44
CA LYS A 80 6.63 -5.88 15.36
C LYS A 80 5.85 -6.31 14.11
N PRO A 81 6.44 -6.16 12.90
CA PRO A 81 5.82 -6.60 11.66
C PRO A 81 5.48 -8.10 11.71
N ILE A 82 4.51 -8.50 10.90
CA ILE A 82 3.98 -9.88 10.94
C ILE A 82 5.00 -10.87 10.39
N ALA A 83 5.76 -10.48 9.37
CA ALA A 83 6.75 -11.32 8.72
C ALA A 83 7.94 -10.47 8.25
N THR A 84 9.01 -11.13 7.79
CA THR A 84 10.10 -10.47 7.06
C THR A 84 10.07 -10.82 5.57
N VAL A 85 10.71 -9.98 4.76
CA VAL A 85 10.78 -10.14 3.30
C VAL A 85 11.41 -11.48 2.93
N GLU A 86 12.49 -11.85 3.60
CA GLU A 86 13.28 -13.06 3.36
C GLU A 86 12.48 -14.34 3.60
N GLU A 87 11.45 -14.27 4.44
CA GLU A 87 10.68 -15.44 4.83
C GLU A 87 9.50 -15.73 3.91
N LEU A 88 8.93 -14.71 3.27
CA LEU A 88 7.70 -14.84 2.50
C LEU A 88 7.87 -14.54 1.01
N VAL A 89 8.73 -13.60 0.63
CA VAL A 89 8.92 -13.25 -0.79
C VAL A 89 9.41 -14.44 -1.62
N PRO A 90 10.39 -15.25 -1.19
CA PRO A 90 10.83 -16.43 -1.96
C PRO A 90 9.76 -17.51 -2.16
N LEU A 91 8.68 -17.46 -1.40
CA LEU A 91 7.58 -18.43 -1.47
C LEU A 91 6.40 -17.92 -2.30
N SER A 92 6.40 -16.63 -2.66
CA SER A 92 5.30 -15.96 -3.35
C SER A 92 5.54 -15.91 -4.86
N PRO A 93 4.50 -15.94 -5.70
CA PRO A 93 4.63 -15.69 -7.13
C PRO A 93 5.18 -14.29 -7.40
N ASP A 94 6.03 -14.18 -8.41
CA ASP A 94 6.69 -12.94 -8.80
C ASP A 94 6.07 -12.28 -10.04
N ARG A 95 5.22 -13.01 -10.75
CA ARG A 95 4.45 -12.59 -11.92
C ARG A 95 3.18 -13.42 -12.08
N ALA A 96 2.29 -12.96 -12.95
CA ALA A 96 1.08 -13.68 -13.32
C ALA A 96 1.40 -15.02 -14.01
N GLY A 97 0.49 -16.00 -13.88
CA GLY A 97 0.59 -17.34 -14.44
C GLY A 97 1.53 -18.29 -13.67
N VAL A 98 2.28 -17.80 -12.68
CA VAL A 98 3.16 -18.63 -11.85
C VAL A 98 2.40 -19.13 -10.63
N ALA A 99 2.01 -20.41 -10.66
CA ALA A 99 1.37 -21.05 -9.51
C ALA A 99 2.39 -21.44 -8.43
N MET A 100 2.06 -21.17 -7.17
CA MET A 100 2.82 -21.72 -6.05
C MET A 100 2.77 -23.26 -6.03
N THR A 101 3.92 -23.89 -5.81
CA THR A 101 4.02 -25.33 -5.57
C THR A 101 3.31 -25.73 -4.27
N LEU A 102 2.95 -27.00 -4.13
CA LEU A 102 2.37 -27.52 -2.87
C LEU A 102 3.30 -27.30 -1.67
N SER A 103 4.62 -27.45 -1.87
CA SER A 103 5.61 -27.21 -0.82
C SER A 103 5.62 -25.74 -0.38
N GLN A 104 5.66 -24.79 -1.33
CA GLN A 104 5.58 -23.36 -1.01
C GLN A 104 4.29 -23.02 -0.27
N LYS A 105 3.14 -23.54 -0.72
CA LYS A 105 1.84 -23.36 -0.05
C LYS A 105 1.87 -23.88 1.39
N LEU A 106 2.43 -25.06 1.61
CA LEU A 106 2.55 -25.66 2.95
C LEU A 106 3.50 -24.86 3.84
N GLN A 107 4.61 -24.36 3.31
CA GLN A 107 5.56 -23.51 4.04
C GLN A 107 4.93 -22.16 4.42
N ILE A 108 4.20 -21.51 3.50
CA ILE A 108 3.44 -20.29 3.80
C ILE A 108 2.41 -20.59 4.89
N MET A 109 1.60 -21.64 4.74
CA MET A 109 0.60 -22.02 5.73
C MET A 109 1.23 -22.23 7.12
N PHE A 110 2.33 -22.98 7.20
CA PHE A 110 3.03 -23.22 8.46
C PHE A 110 3.54 -21.91 9.07
N LYS A 111 4.20 -21.05 8.28
CA LYS A 111 4.67 -19.72 8.73
C LYS A 111 3.51 -18.86 9.24
N MET A 112 2.37 -18.84 8.53
CA MET A 112 1.17 -18.12 8.94
C MET A 112 0.63 -18.64 10.29
N ILE A 113 0.56 -19.97 10.47
CA ILE A 113 0.11 -20.61 11.71
C ILE A 113 1.02 -20.25 12.88
N THR A 114 2.35 -20.35 12.70
CA THR A 114 3.32 -19.98 13.75
C THR A 114 3.26 -18.51 14.16
N ARG A 115 2.59 -17.67 13.35
CA ARG A 115 2.45 -16.21 13.54
C ARG A 115 1.05 -15.78 13.91
N ILE A 116 0.16 -16.71 14.28
CA ILE A 116 -1.24 -16.39 14.58
C ILE A 116 -1.39 -15.30 15.66
N PHE A 117 -0.50 -15.26 16.65
CA PHE A 117 -0.48 -14.21 17.66
C PHE A 117 -0.05 -12.85 17.11
N ALA A 118 0.92 -12.82 16.18
CA ALA A 118 1.30 -11.59 15.48
C ALA A 118 0.17 -11.09 14.58
N PHE A 119 -0.52 -11.99 13.87
CA PHE A 119 -1.73 -11.66 13.10
C PHE A 119 -2.85 -11.11 13.99
N TYR A 120 -3.08 -11.69 15.16
CA TYR A 120 -4.09 -11.21 16.10
C TYR A 120 -3.73 -9.85 16.70
N ALA A 121 -2.48 -9.69 17.14
CA ALA A 121 -1.97 -8.45 17.72
C ALA A 121 -1.96 -7.30 16.71
N ASN A 122 -1.69 -7.58 15.44
CA ASN A 122 -1.62 -6.57 14.40
C ASN A 122 -2.84 -6.52 13.49
N ARG A 123 -3.89 -7.31 13.77
CA ARG A 123 -5.10 -7.48 12.93
C ARG A 123 -5.58 -6.14 12.35
N PRO A 124 -6.22 -6.10 11.18
CA PRO A 124 -6.49 -4.85 10.46
C PRO A 124 -7.13 -3.74 11.30
N ALA A 125 -8.02 -4.07 12.24
CA ALA A 125 -8.61 -3.10 13.17
C ALA A 125 -7.59 -2.42 14.12
N VAL A 126 -6.54 -3.14 14.55
CA VAL A 126 -5.45 -2.56 15.37
C VAL A 126 -4.56 -1.67 14.51
N SER A 127 -4.21 -2.13 13.30
CA SER A 127 -3.45 -1.31 12.34
C SER A 127 -4.22 -0.03 11.96
N GLU A 128 -5.54 -0.12 11.81
CA GLU A 128 -6.46 1.00 11.58
C GLU A 128 -6.44 2.01 12.74
N ILE A 129 -6.47 1.54 14.00
CA ILE A 129 -6.35 2.42 15.18
C ILE A 129 -5.02 3.20 15.14
N ARG A 130 -3.91 2.52 14.85
CA ARG A 130 -2.59 3.15 14.76
C ARG A 130 -2.52 4.18 13.63
N ALA A 131 -2.99 3.83 12.43
CA ALA A 131 -3.06 4.75 11.29
C ALA A 131 -3.96 5.96 11.58
N THR A 132 -5.12 5.74 12.21
CA THR A 132 -6.06 6.80 12.60
C THR A 132 -5.44 7.75 13.61
N ALA A 133 -4.80 7.23 14.67
CA ALA A 133 -4.13 8.05 15.67
C ALA A 133 -2.98 8.86 15.05
N PHE A 134 -2.20 8.23 14.17
CA PHE A 134 -1.14 8.89 13.42
C PHE A 134 -1.67 10.05 12.57
N ILE A 135 -2.70 9.81 11.75
CA ILE A 135 -3.29 10.82 10.86
C ILE A 135 -3.87 11.99 11.66
N LYS A 136 -4.57 11.72 12.77
CA LYS A 136 -5.12 12.77 13.63
C LYS A 136 -4.01 13.65 14.21
N LYS A 137 -2.99 13.03 14.80
CA LYS A 137 -1.80 13.74 15.29
C LYS A 137 -1.13 14.56 14.19
N LEU A 138 -1.03 13.99 12.98
CA LEU A 138 -0.44 14.67 11.84
C LEU A 138 -1.19 15.95 11.48
N ARG A 139 -2.52 15.89 11.41
CA ARG A 139 -3.36 17.06 11.12
C ARG A 139 -3.26 18.11 12.23
N GLU A 140 -3.21 17.69 13.49
CA GLU A 140 -3.10 18.58 14.65
C GLU A 140 -1.76 19.33 14.69
N GLU A 141 -0.64 18.62 14.51
CA GLU A 141 0.70 19.19 14.72
C GLU A 141 1.34 19.77 13.45
N LYS A 142 0.99 19.27 12.26
CA LYS A 142 1.57 19.72 10.98
C LYS A 142 0.66 20.64 10.18
N GLN A 143 -0.61 20.78 10.59
CA GLN A 143 -1.58 21.69 9.98
C GLN A 143 -1.79 21.46 8.47
N TYR A 144 -1.69 20.20 8.01
CA TYR A 144 -2.06 19.86 6.64
C TYR A 144 -3.59 20.04 6.44
N GLU A 145 -3.97 20.73 5.37
CA GLU A 145 -5.36 20.88 4.93
C GLU A 145 -5.89 19.58 4.32
N THR A 146 -5.08 18.93 3.48
CA THR A 146 -5.47 17.68 2.82
C THR A 146 -4.45 16.57 3.10
N VAL A 147 -4.95 15.36 3.31
CA VAL A 147 -4.13 14.17 3.54
C VAL A 147 -4.61 13.06 2.62
N GLY A 148 -3.77 12.62 1.68
CA GLY A 148 -4.00 11.42 0.89
C GLY A 148 -3.44 10.18 1.60
N ALA A 149 -3.89 8.99 1.24
CA ALA A 149 -3.26 7.75 1.68
C ALA A 149 -3.09 6.75 0.55
N VAL A 150 -1.89 6.19 0.42
CA VAL A 150 -1.60 5.08 -0.50
C VAL A 150 -1.27 3.84 0.32
N GLY A 151 -1.94 2.73 0.07
CA GLY A 151 -1.79 1.51 0.86
C GLY A 151 -1.48 0.28 0.03
N TYR A 152 -0.51 -0.52 0.49
CA TYR A 152 -0.02 -1.70 -0.21
C TYR A 152 -0.33 -2.97 0.60
N CYS A 153 -0.99 -3.96 0.00
CA CYS A 153 -1.33 -5.23 0.68
C CYS A 153 -2.06 -4.98 2.01
N TRP A 154 -1.39 -5.18 3.16
CA TRP A 154 -1.91 -4.87 4.50
C TRP A 154 -2.32 -3.41 4.64
N GLY A 155 -1.48 -2.49 4.16
CA GLY A 155 -1.79 -1.07 4.10
C GLY A 155 -2.97 -0.75 3.19
N GLY A 156 -3.23 -1.57 2.15
CA GLY A 156 -4.43 -1.47 1.33
C GLY A 156 -5.69 -1.83 2.12
N MET A 157 -5.63 -2.83 3.00
CA MET A 157 -6.73 -3.17 3.92
C MET A 157 -7.02 -2.03 4.89
N VAL A 158 -5.97 -1.37 5.41
CA VAL A 158 -6.09 -0.19 6.27
C VAL A 158 -6.64 1.01 5.48
N GLY A 159 -6.15 1.24 4.26
CA GLY A 159 -6.60 2.30 3.36
C GLY A 159 -8.12 2.24 3.10
N VAL A 160 -8.63 1.06 2.77
CA VAL A 160 -10.08 0.85 2.59
C VAL A 160 -10.87 1.21 3.85
N ARG A 161 -10.34 0.89 5.04
CA ARG A 161 -10.99 1.18 6.32
C ARG A 161 -11.04 2.67 6.62
N ILE A 162 -9.91 3.38 6.49
CA ILE A 162 -9.87 4.82 6.75
C ILE A 162 -10.64 5.62 5.68
N GLY A 163 -10.82 5.06 4.48
CA GLY A 163 -11.59 5.67 3.39
C GLY A 163 -13.06 5.92 3.67
N CYS A 164 -13.61 5.37 4.76
CA CYS A 164 -14.99 5.64 5.16
C CYS A 164 -15.19 6.97 5.90
N ASP A 165 -14.09 7.65 6.26
CA ASP A 165 -14.09 8.93 6.97
C ASP A 165 -13.22 9.97 6.23
N PRO A 166 -13.84 10.98 5.59
CA PRO A 166 -13.13 12.07 4.93
C PRO A 166 -12.22 12.91 5.85
N LEU A 167 -12.38 12.81 7.18
CA LEU A 167 -11.48 13.44 8.15
C LEU A 167 -10.15 12.68 8.27
N LEU A 168 -10.10 11.40 7.90
CA LEU A 168 -8.88 10.60 7.93
C LEU A 168 -8.11 10.70 6.61
N ALA A 169 -8.78 10.54 5.47
CA ALA A 169 -8.15 10.69 4.16
C ALA A 169 -9.06 11.50 3.23
N ASN A 170 -8.47 12.34 2.39
CA ASN A 170 -9.18 13.07 1.35
C ASN A 170 -9.17 12.34 0.00
N SER A 171 -8.20 11.45 -0.21
CA SER A 171 -8.08 10.62 -1.41
C SER A 171 -7.28 9.34 -1.11
N LEU A 172 -7.60 8.25 -1.79
CA LEU A 172 -6.97 6.95 -1.62
C LEU A 172 -6.34 6.41 -2.90
N VAL A 173 -5.23 5.70 -2.75
CA VAL A 173 -4.72 4.75 -3.74
C VAL A 173 -4.54 3.40 -3.04
N ILE A 174 -5.23 2.38 -3.54
CA ILE A 174 -5.28 1.04 -2.94
C ILE A 174 -4.56 0.06 -3.87
N CYS A 175 -3.41 -0.41 -3.44
CA CYS A 175 -2.52 -1.28 -4.20
C CYS A 175 -2.62 -2.73 -3.72
N HIS A 176 -3.10 -3.61 -4.61
CA HIS A 176 -3.20 -5.06 -4.40
C HIS A 176 -3.58 -5.40 -2.94
N PRO A 177 -4.75 -4.96 -2.46
CA PRO A 177 -5.07 -5.02 -1.04
C PRO A 177 -5.10 -6.47 -0.56
N GLY A 178 -4.78 -6.69 0.71
CA GLY A 178 -5.12 -7.94 1.38
C GLY A 178 -6.64 -8.12 1.47
N LEU A 179 -7.08 -9.13 2.23
CA LEU A 179 -8.50 -9.48 2.30
C LEU A 179 -9.37 -8.30 2.78
N ILE A 180 -10.32 -7.90 1.92
CA ILE A 180 -11.33 -6.89 2.17
C ILE A 180 -12.71 -7.42 1.77
N THR A 181 -13.76 -6.81 2.31
CA THR A 181 -15.15 -7.17 2.03
C THR A 181 -15.85 -6.09 1.22
N ILE A 182 -16.87 -6.48 0.44
CA ILE A 182 -17.73 -5.54 -0.29
C ILE A 182 -18.36 -4.50 0.63
N ASN A 183 -18.69 -4.84 1.87
CA ASN A 183 -19.25 -3.86 2.81
C ASN A 183 -18.24 -2.75 3.17
N GLN A 184 -16.95 -3.09 3.26
CA GLN A 184 -15.92 -2.07 3.49
C GLN A 184 -15.71 -1.21 2.24
N ILE A 185 -15.76 -1.78 1.04
CA ILE A 185 -15.71 -1.02 -0.22
C ILE A 185 -16.91 -0.08 -0.32
N LYS A 186 -18.11 -0.58 -0.01
CA LYS A 186 -19.35 0.21 0.06
C LYS A 186 -19.29 1.33 1.10
N ALA A 187 -18.42 1.25 2.09
CA ALA A 187 -18.26 2.27 3.11
C ALA A 187 -17.34 3.42 2.70
N ILE A 188 -16.55 3.28 1.61
CA ILE A 188 -15.64 4.34 1.14
C ILE A 188 -16.43 5.58 0.72
N LYS A 189 -16.03 6.75 1.22
CA LYS A 189 -16.66 8.07 1.00
C LYS A 189 -15.73 9.09 0.35
N VAL A 190 -14.58 8.65 -0.11
CA VAL A 190 -13.54 9.52 -0.67
C VAL A 190 -13.09 8.98 -2.03
N PRO A 191 -12.54 9.82 -2.91
CA PRO A 191 -11.96 9.34 -4.17
C PRO A 191 -10.98 8.18 -3.96
N ALA A 192 -11.08 7.13 -4.77
CA ALA A 192 -10.21 5.95 -4.65
C ALA A 192 -9.73 5.41 -6.02
N ALA A 193 -8.41 5.38 -6.21
CA ALA A 193 -7.79 4.58 -7.27
C ALA A 193 -7.43 3.18 -6.77
N TRP A 194 -7.55 2.19 -7.66
CA TRP A 194 -7.30 0.79 -7.40
C TRP A 194 -6.24 0.27 -8.37
N VAL A 195 -5.06 0.02 -7.82
CA VAL A 195 -3.89 -0.54 -8.52
C VAL A 195 -3.97 -2.06 -8.35
N CYS A 196 -4.42 -2.75 -9.40
CA CYS A 196 -4.79 -4.16 -9.32
C CYS A 196 -3.74 -5.04 -10.01
N ALA A 197 -3.29 -6.09 -9.32
CA ALA A 197 -2.45 -7.12 -9.93
C ALA A 197 -3.30 -8.06 -10.79
N GLU A 198 -2.78 -8.60 -11.89
CA GLU A 198 -3.53 -9.57 -12.70
C GLU A 198 -3.89 -10.82 -11.89
N ASP A 199 -2.87 -11.43 -11.27
CA ASP A 199 -3.04 -12.59 -10.40
C ASP A 199 -2.88 -12.19 -8.93
N ASP A 200 -4.01 -12.10 -8.24
CA ASP A 200 -4.07 -11.73 -6.83
C ASP A 200 -4.94 -12.70 -6.03
N MET A 201 -4.35 -13.33 -5.01
CA MET A 201 -5.04 -14.28 -4.12
C MET A 201 -6.03 -13.61 -3.16
N SER A 202 -5.91 -12.30 -2.94
CA SER A 202 -6.76 -11.52 -2.03
C SER A 202 -7.76 -10.64 -2.78
N PHE A 203 -7.34 -10.01 -3.88
CA PHE A 203 -8.16 -9.10 -4.69
C PHE A 203 -8.23 -9.52 -6.16
N GLY A 204 -8.64 -10.78 -6.37
CA GLY A 204 -8.78 -11.39 -7.69
C GLY A 204 -9.97 -10.86 -8.51
N PRO A 205 -10.14 -11.36 -9.75
CA PRO A 205 -11.08 -10.79 -10.73
C PRO A 205 -12.53 -10.70 -10.25
N ALA A 206 -13.05 -11.69 -9.52
CA ALA A 206 -14.43 -11.69 -9.05
C ALA A 206 -14.70 -10.54 -8.06
N LEU A 207 -13.86 -10.42 -7.01
CA LEU A 207 -14.00 -9.35 -6.02
C LEU A 207 -13.76 -7.97 -6.64
N ARG A 208 -12.86 -7.86 -7.62
CA ARG A 208 -12.63 -6.62 -8.37
C ARG A 208 -13.84 -6.20 -9.20
N GLN A 209 -14.44 -7.11 -9.94
CA GLN A 209 -15.64 -6.82 -10.73
C GLN A 209 -16.80 -6.37 -9.83
N GLU A 210 -16.96 -7.00 -8.67
CA GLU A 210 -17.92 -6.56 -7.66
C GLU A 210 -17.59 -5.17 -7.09
N ALA A 211 -16.31 -4.88 -6.81
CA ALA A 211 -15.87 -3.57 -6.36
C ALA A 211 -16.16 -2.47 -7.41
N GLU A 212 -15.80 -2.71 -8.68
CA GLU A 212 -16.12 -1.80 -9.79
C GLU A 212 -17.63 -1.59 -9.93
N ALA A 213 -18.42 -2.65 -9.78
CA ALA A 213 -19.88 -2.55 -9.82
C ALA A 213 -20.45 -1.70 -8.67
N VAL A 214 -19.84 -1.75 -7.49
CA VAL A 214 -20.21 -0.87 -6.37
C VAL A 214 -20.02 0.60 -6.76
N PHE A 215 -18.84 0.98 -7.27
CA PHE A 215 -18.57 2.38 -7.62
C PHE A 215 -19.38 2.86 -8.82
N ARG A 216 -19.48 2.06 -9.88
CA ARG A 216 -20.35 2.33 -11.03
C ARG A 216 -21.80 2.51 -10.62
N GLY A 217 -22.26 1.72 -9.65
CA GLY A 217 -23.60 1.84 -9.08
C GLY A 217 -23.87 3.16 -8.35
N ARG A 218 -22.85 3.97 -8.06
CA ARG A 218 -22.98 5.30 -7.44
C ARG A 218 -22.94 6.45 -8.44
N GLU A 219 -22.65 6.19 -9.72
CA GLU A 219 -22.60 7.24 -10.74
C GLU A 219 -23.94 8.01 -10.79
N GLY A 220 -23.85 9.34 -10.70
CA GLY A 220 -25.01 10.24 -10.65
C GLY A 220 -25.80 10.25 -9.33
N LYS A 221 -25.29 9.63 -8.26
CA LYS A 221 -25.91 9.63 -6.92
C LYS A 221 -25.16 10.52 -5.93
N GLU A 222 -25.79 10.85 -4.81
CA GLU A 222 -25.20 11.68 -3.76
C GLU A 222 -23.95 11.06 -3.11
N ASP A 223 -23.86 9.73 -3.08
CA ASP A 223 -22.71 8.99 -2.55
C ASP A 223 -21.62 8.72 -3.60
N TYR A 224 -21.72 9.34 -4.78
CA TYR A 224 -20.70 9.26 -5.81
C TYR A 224 -19.34 9.73 -5.30
N VAL A 225 -18.31 8.95 -5.62
CA VAL A 225 -16.91 9.32 -5.42
C VAL A 225 -16.13 8.96 -6.67
N GLU A 226 -15.23 9.86 -7.07
CA GLU A 226 -14.33 9.64 -8.20
C GLU A 226 -13.52 8.36 -7.96
N ASN A 227 -13.45 7.47 -8.95
CA ASN A 227 -12.74 6.21 -8.81
C ASN A 227 -12.04 5.82 -10.12
N GLU A 228 -10.97 5.04 -10.00
CA GLU A 228 -10.24 4.49 -11.15
C GLU A 228 -9.76 3.08 -10.82
N PHE A 229 -10.01 2.13 -11.71
CA PHE A 229 -9.49 0.76 -11.59
C PHE A 229 -8.53 0.51 -12.75
N LYS A 230 -7.32 0.05 -12.44
CA LYS A 230 -6.34 -0.39 -13.45
C LYS A 230 -5.82 -1.78 -13.11
N ASP A 231 -5.96 -2.68 -14.09
CA ASP A 231 -5.41 -4.03 -14.05
C ASP A 231 -4.07 -4.06 -14.79
N TYR A 232 -3.01 -4.49 -14.10
CA TYR A 232 -1.66 -4.55 -14.65
C TYR A 232 -1.30 -5.98 -15.06
N LYS A 233 -1.25 -6.22 -16.37
CA LYS A 233 -0.94 -7.54 -16.94
C LYS A 233 0.48 -8.01 -16.61
N GLY A 234 0.63 -9.32 -16.41
CA GLY A 234 1.88 -9.95 -16.02
C GLY A 234 2.23 -9.82 -14.53
N THR A 235 1.41 -9.13 -13.74
CA THR A 235 1.74 -8.83 -12.34
C THR A 235 1.07 -9.77 -11.34
N ALA A 236 1.77 -10.04 -10.25
CA ALA A 236 1.25 -10.76 -9.09
C ALA A 236 1.15 -9.84 -7.86
N HIS A 237 0.48 -10.32 -6.82
CA HIS A 237 0.33 -9.57 -5.56
C HIS A 237 1.67 -9.04 -5.02
N GLY A 238 1.70 -7.75 -4.68
CA GLY A 238 2.90 -7.09 -4.20
C GLY A 238 3.76 -6.41 -5.27
N PHE A 239 3.43 -6.53 -6.57
CA PHE A 239 4.20 -5.91 -7.65
C PHE A 239 4.37 -4.40 -7.48
N ALA A 240 3.39 -3.70 -6.88
CA ALA A 240 3.39 -2.25 -6.79
C ALA A 240 4.35 -1.71 -5.72
N CYS A 241 4.89 -2.54 -4.82
CA CYS A 241 5.88 -2.11 -3.82
C CYS A 241 7.14 -2.98 -3.70
N ARG A 242 7.11 -4.22 -4.22
CA ARG A 242 8.29 -5.10 -4.33
C ARG A 242 8.24 -5.80 -5.69
N PRO A 243 8.34 -5.05 -6.80
CA PRO A 243 8.39 -5.65 -8.13
C PRO A 243 9.65 -6.48 -8.29
N ASN A 244 9.58 -7.62 -8.98
CA ASN A 244 10.80 -8.23 -9.52
C ASN A 244 11.22 -7.46 -10.77
N LEU A 245 12.15 -6.51 -10.63
CA LEU A 245 12.64 -5.64 -11.71
C LEU A 245 13.40 -6.38 -12.81
N GLY A 246 13.79 -7.64 -12.57
CA GLY A 246 14.38 -8.52 -13.58
C GLY A 246 13.36 -9.06 -14.59
N ILE A 247 12.06 -8.92 -14.30
CA ILE A 247 10.97 -9.35 -15.17
C ILE A 247 10.38 -8.11 -15.87
N PRO A 248 10.53 -7.95 -17.20
CA PRO A 248 10.11 -6.74 -17.92
C PRO A 248 8.65 -6.37 -17.71
N GLU A 249 7.74 -7.34 -17.77
CA GLU A 249 6.31 -7.12 -17.60
C GLU A 249 5.94 -6.64 -16.18
N VAL A 250 6.64 -7.15 -15.16
CA VAL A 250 6.43 -6.76 -13.76
C VAL A 250 7.00 -5.36 -13.51
N LYS A 251 8.17 -5.07 -14.07
CA LYS A 251 8.78 -3.74 -14.02
C LYS A 251 7.87 -2.69 -14.66
N GLU A 252 7.37 -2.95 -15.86
CA GLU A 252 6.45 -2.06 -16.57
C GLU A 252 5.15 -1.85 -15.77
N GLY A 253 4.59 -2.93 -15.20
CA GLY A 253 3.43 -2.86 -14.33
C GLY A 253 3.66 -1.95 -13.11
N TYR A 254 4.80 -2.12 -12.44
CA TYR A 254 5.18 -1.28 -11.30
C TYR A 254 5.35 0.20 -11.67
N GLU A 255 6.07 0.51 -12.75
CA GLU A 255 6.31 1.88 -13.19
C GLU A 255 4.98 2.59 -13.52
N LYS A 256 4.06 1.89 -14.20
CA LYS A 256 2.74 2.44 -14.51
C LYS A 256 1.82 2.54 -13.28
N ALA A 257 1.94 1.64 -12.31
CA ALA A 257 1.22 1.72 -11.03
C ALA A 257 1.70 2.90 -10.18
N PHE A 258 3.00 3.14 -10.17
CA PHE A 258 3.59 4.31 -9.52
C PHE A 258 3.12 5.61 -10.18
N GLU A 259 3.11 5.67 -11.51
CA GLU A 259 2.58 6.82 -12.25
C GLU A 259 1.07 7.03 -12.01
N GLN A 260 0.28 5.94 -11.94
CA GLN A 260 -1.13 6.03 -11.56
C GLN A 260 -1.29 6.71 -10.19
N THR A 261 -0.47 6.35 -9.21
CA THR A 261 -0.50 6.93 -7.86
C THR A 261 -0.25 8.44 -7.90
N ILE A 262 0.77 8.87 -8.65
CA ILE A 262 1.13 10.28 -8.81
C ILE A 262 0.00 11.06 -9.51
N SER A 263 -0.44 10.56 -10.66
CA SER A 263 -1.50 11.16 -11.47
C SER A 263 -2.81 11.27 -10.67
N TRP A 264 -3.14 10.24 -9.88
CA TRP A 264 -4.34 10.23 -9.05
C TRP A 264 -4.31 11.30 -7.96
N PHE A 265 -3.23 11.40 -7.20
CA PHE A 265 -3.13 12.42 -6.15
C PHE A 265 -3.02 13.84 -6.72
N ASN A 266 -2.36 14.04 -7.86
CA ASN A 266 -2.38 15.34 -8.52
C ASN A 266 -3.80 15.76 -8.95
N LYS A 267 -4.64 14.81 -9.34
CA LYS A 267 -6.06 15.06 -9.68
C LYS A 267 -6.94 15.30 -8.45
N THR A 268 -6.74 14.55 -7.37
CA THR A 268 -7.75 14.41 -6.29
C THR A 268 -7.32 14.98 -4.94
N LEU A 269 -6.05 15.31 -4.77
CA LEU A 269 -5.50 15.85 -3.54
C LEU A 269 -4.94 17.27 -3.79
N PRO A 270 -5.78 18.32 -3.69
CA PRO A 270 -5.33 19.69 -3.97
C PRO A 270 -4.22 20.11 -3.00
N ALA A 271 -3.30 20.93 -3.51
CA ALA A 271 -2.08 21.38 -2.83
C ALA A 271 -2.31 22.57 -1.88
#